data_AF-E8T3B7-F1
#
_entry.id   AF-E8T3B7-F1
#
_cell.length_a   1.000
_cell.length_b   1.000
_cell.length_c   1.000
_cell.angle_alpha   90.00
_cell.angle_beta   90.00
_cell.angle_gamma   90.00
#
_symmetry.space_group_name_H-M   'P 1'
#
loop_
_entity.id
_entity.type
_entity.pdbx_description
1 polymer ?
#
loop_
_entity_poly.entity_id
_entity_poly.type
_entity_poly.pdbx_seq_one_letter_code
_entity_poly.pdbx_strand_id
1 'polypeptide(L)'
;MQVVKGRIFKLQDLLILLDMATDRNGRLILYLPYKQRELSLCYRGDSFIVEGATGDPKFEVISFIEEWLRGEIPANFELYDGELCEEGKEIDKEELIKIVGDPLFKEIDEIPDHFEIVTINVQRAPSFLVAHWTAKRPVNSWEVYNHGVTLFDILKLINDGALTIKPYSAVESFPTKLRLLMVAVAAVTLLYYVAPFNYTSGNVLKLNKAINWALTYKIILTNPAGEVELPVKGCFRTHFYLQGNRVINPGLDQIPGTGDDTVARLPNRGYKPVYAIPEK
;
A
#
# COMPACT_ATOMS: atom_id res chain seq x y z
N MET A 1 -7.88 -40.27 -22.73
CA MET A 1 -7.83 -38.80 -22.86
C MET A 1 -6.39 -38.39 -22.70
N GLN A 2 -5.76 -37.87 -23.74
CA GLN A 2 -4.37 -37.43 -23.70
C GLN A 2 -4.38 -35.94 -23.40
N VAL A 3 -3.69 -35.54 -22.34
CA VAL A 3 -3.57 -34.13 -21.95
C VAL A 3 -2.15 -33.69 -22.31
N VAL A 4 -2.04 -32.70 -23.20
CA VAL A 4 -0.75 -32.07 -23.51
C VAL A 4 -0.63 -30.82 -22.66
N LYS A 5 0.44 -30.72 -21.87
CA LYS A 5 0.70 -29.56 -21.02
C LYS A 5 2.00 -28.88 -21.42
N GLY A 6 2.06 -27.56 -21.32
CA GLY A 6 3.26 -26.82 -21.64
C GLY A 6 3.23 -25.37 -21.20
N ARG A 7 4.18 -24.59 -21.71
CA ARG A 7 4.33 -23.16 -21.44
C ARG A 7 4.42 -22.38 -22.74
N ILE A 8 3.79 -21.21 -22.74
CA ILE A 8 3.77 -20.24 -23.82
C ILE A 8 4.56 -19.03 -23.35
N PHE A 9 5.58 -18.64 -24.12
CA PHE A 9 6.43 -17.50 -23.77
C PHE A 9 6.09 -16.26 -24.59
N LYS A 10 5.57 -16.44 -25.81
CA LYS A 10 5.25 -15.35 -26.73
C LYS A 10 3.94 -15.60 -27.47
N LEU A 11 3.33 -14.55 -28.02
CA LEU A 11 2.11 -14.64 -28.82
C LEU A 11 2.24 -15.60 -30.02
N GLN A 12 3.43 -15.71 -30.62
CA GLN A 12 3.67 -16.64 -31.72
C GLN A 12 3.47 -18.09 -31.31
N ASP A 13 3.84 -18.46 -30.07
CA ASP A 13 3.63 -19.81 -29.56
C ASP A 13 2.13 -20.11 -29.40
N LEU A 14 1.34 -19.10 -28.99
CA LEU A 14 -0.12 -19.21 -28.90
C LEU A 14 -0.76 -19.36 -30.29
N LEU A 15 -0.29 -18.61 -31.30
CA LEU A 15 -0.77 -18.76 -32.67
C LEU A 15 -0.54 -20.18 -33.21
N ILE A 16 0.63 -20.77 -32.94
CA ILE A 16 0.94 -22.16 -33.32
C ILE A 16 -0.02 -23.13 -32.63
N LEU A 17 -0.29 -22.93 -31.33
CA LEU A 17 -1.22 -23.78 -30.58
C LEU A 17 -2.66 -23.69 -31.11
N LEU A 18 -3.12 -22.48 -31.44
CA LEU A 18 -4.44 -22.26 -32.02
C LEU A 18 -4.57 -22.91 -33.40
N ASP A 19 -3.52 -22.86 -34.23
CA ASP A 19 -3.51 -23.53 -35.54
C ASP A 19 -3.56 -25.06 -35.38
N MET A 20 -2.77 -25.62 -34.46
CA MET A 20 -2.77 -27.07 -34.17
C MET A 20 -4.12 -27.59 -33.64
N ALA A 21 -4.91 -26.74 -32.98
CA ALA A 21 -6.20 -27.12 -32.42
C ALA A 21 -7.29 -27.32 -33.50
N THR A 22 -7.13 -26.75 -34.69
CA THR A 22 -8.26 -26.54 -35.62
C THR A 22 -8.70 -27.75 -36.43
N ASP A 23 -7.93 -28.84 -36.42
CA ASP A 23 -8.32 -30.10 -37.07
C ASP A 23 -9.07 -31.06 -36.14
N ARG A 24 -9.41 -30.61 -34.93
CA ARG A 24 -9.94 -31.46 -33.86
C ARG A 24 -11.08 -30.78 -33.11
N ASN A 25 -11.71 -31.55 -32.24
CA ASN A 25 -12.59 -31.01 -31.20
C ASN A 25 -11.90 -31.20 -29.85
N GLY A 26 -11.93 -30.20 -29.00
CA GLY A 26 -11.32 -30.28 -27.69
C GLY A 26 -11.27 -28.94 -26.97
N ARG A 27 -10.49 -28.89 -25.90
CA ARG A 27 -10.41 -27.75 -24.98
C ARG A 27 -8.96 -27.32 -24.79
N LEU A 28 -8.71 -26.01 -24.89
CA LEU A 28 -7.43 -25.38 -24.59
C LEU A 28 -7.64 -24.47 -23.38
N ILE A 29 -6.99 -24.81 -22.27
CA ILE A 29 -7.02 -24.00 -21.04
C ILE A 29 -5.69 -23.25 -20.96
N LEU A 30 -5.77 -21.92 -20.89
CA LEU A 30 -4.63 -21.04 -20.64
C LEU A 30 -4.75 -20.48 -19.23
N TYR A 31 -3.68 -20.56 -18.43
CA TYR A 31 -3.72 -20.06 -17.06
C TYR A 31 -2.43 -19.38 -16.64
N LEU A 32 -2.58 -18.33 -15.82
CA LEU A 32 -1.49 -17.56 -15.22
C LEU A 32 -1.25 -18.06 -13.78
N PRO A 33 -0.14 -18.77 -13.49
CA PRO A 33 0.04 -19.55 -12.25
C PRO A 33 0.03 -18.77 -10.93
N TYR A 34 -0.02 -17.44 -10.96
CA TYR A 34 -0.05 -16.57 -9.77
C TYR A 34 -1.18 -15.54 -9.75
N LYS A 35 -1.96 -15.41 -10.83
CA LYS A 35 -3.03 -14.41 -10.92
C LYS A 35 -4.43 -14.99 -10.79
N GLN A 36 -4.55 -16.32 -10.62
CA GLN A 36 -5.84 -17.04 -10.60
C GLN A 36 -6.73 -16.70 -11.81
N ARG A 37 -6.10 -16.30 -12.92
CA ARG A 37 -6.77 -15.98 -14.17
C ARG A 37 -6.60 -17.15 -15.13
N GLU A 38 -7.72 -17.57 -15.69
CA GLU A 38 -7.83 -18.66 -16.65
C GLU A 38 -8.65 -18.18 -17.85
N LEU A 39 -8.25 -18.61 -19.04
CA LEU A 39 -9.01 -18.48 -20.27
C LEU A 39 -9.17 -19.88 -20.85
N SER A 40 -10.41 -20.37 -20.90
CA SER A 40 -10.73 -21.65 -21.51
C SER A 40 -11.35 -21.45 -22.89
N LEU A 41 -10.71 -22.03 -23.89
CA LEU A 41 -11.09 -21.98 -25.29
C LEU A 41 -11.44 -23.39 -25.74
N CYS A 42 -12.73 -23.65 -25.96
CA CYS A 42 -13.12 -24.88 -26.61
C CYS A 42 -13.12 -24.69 -28.12
N TYR A 43 -12.53 -25.61 -28.87
CA TYR A 43 -12.43 -25.52 -30.33
C TYR A 43 -13.30 -26.60 -30.98
N ARG A 44 -14.08 -26.20 -32.00
CA ARG A 44 -15.00 -27.05 -32.75
C ARG A 44 -14.82 -26.81 -34.25
N GLY A 45 -13.84 -27.46 -34.86
CA GLY A 45 -13.49 -27.18 -36.26
C GLY A 45 -13.03 -25.73 -36.45
N ASP A 46 -13.80 -24.94 -37.21
CA ASP A 46 -13.44 -23.57 -37.58
C ASP A 46 -13.87 -22.48 -36.57
N SER A 47 -14.49 -22.86 -35.45
CA SER A 47 -14.90 -21.91 -34.42
C SER A 47 -14.35 -22.24 -33.04
N PHE A 48 -14.21 -21.18 -32.23
CA PHE A 48 -13.81 -21.26 -30.84
C PHE A 48 -14.93 -20.76 -29.95
N ILE A 49 -15.12 -21.40 -28.81
CA ILE A 49 -16.04 -20.99 -27.75
C ILE A 49 -15.18 -20.54 -26.58
N VAL A 50 -15.32 -19.28 -26.20
CA VAL A 50 -14.74 -18.75 -24.96
C VAL A 50 -15.68 -19.16 -23.83
N GLU A 51 -15.28 -20.14 -23.05
CA GLU A 51 -16.11 -20.72 -22.00
C GLU A 51 -16.21 -19.78 -20.80
N GLY A 52 -17.38 -19.74 -20.18
CA GLY A 52 -17.66 -18.82 -19.06
C GLY A 52 -17.77 -17.34 -19.46
N ALA A 53 -17.61 -16.99 -20.75
CA ALA A 53 -17.79 -15.63 -21.23
C ALA A 53 -19.26 -15.20 -21.17
N THR A 54 -19.57 -14.23 -20.30
CA THR A 54 -20.90 -13.62 -20.21
C THR A 54 -21.04 -12.38 -21.09
N GLY A 55 -19.91 -11.69 -21.37
CA GLY A 55 -19.79 -10.45 -22.14
C GLY A 55 -19.32 -10.65 -23.58
N ASP A 56 -18.55 -9.73 -24.14
CA ASP A 56 -17.94 -9.91 -25.47
C ASP A 56 -16.79 -10.93 -25.37
N PRO A 57 -16.79 -12.06 -26.12
CA PRO A 57 -15.69 -13.02 -26.08
C PRO A 57 -14.34 -12.39 -26.46
N LYS A 58 -14.32 -11.34 -27.28
CA LYS A 58 -13.09 -10.63 -27.66
C LYS A 58 -12.48 -9.92 -26.46
N PHE A 59 -13.31 -9.30 -25.63
CA PHE A 59 -12.87 -8.64 -24.42
C PHE A 59 -12.18 -9.62 -23.46
N GLU A 60 -12.72 -10.81 -23.27
CA GLU A 60 -12.11 -11.84 -22.41
C GLU A 60 -10.76 -12.31 -22.94
N VAL A 61 -10.64 -12.55 -24.25
CA VAL A 61 -9.37 -12.96 -24.87
C VAL A 61 -8.33 -11.83 -24.78
N ILE A 62 -8.70 -10.62 -25.18
CA ILE A 62 -7.80 -9.46 -25.18
C ILE A 62 -7.33 -9.17 -23.75
N SER A 63 -8.25 -9.09 -22.77
CA SER A 63 -7.90 -8.82 -21.38
C SER A 63 -6.97 -9.88 -20.79
N PHE A 64 -7.17 -11.17 -21.11
CA PHE A 64 -6.25 -12.24 -20.71
C PHE A 64 -4.84 -12.03 -21.31
N ILE A 65 -4.75 -11.70 -22.60
CA ILE A 65 -3.47 -11.47 -23.27
C ILE A 65 -2.76 -10.26 -22.68
N GLU A 66 -3.47 -9.16 -22.43
CA GLU A 66 -2.88 -7.97 -21.79
C GLU A 66 -2.33 -8.30 -20.42
N GLU A 67 -3.11 -8.99 -19.59
CA GLU A 67 -2.70 -9.35 -18.24
C GLU A 67 -1.51 -10.31 -18.23
N TRP A 68 -1.44 -11.19 -19.22
CA TRP A 68 -0.32 -12.09 -19.46
C TRP A 68 0.95 -11.31 -19.83
N LEU A 69 0.88 -10.46 -20.86
CA LEU A 69 2.03 -9.72 -21.38
C LEU A 69 2.59 -8.76 -20.34
N ARG A 70 1.73 -7.94 -19.72
CA ARG A 70 2.11 -7.00 -18.65
C ARG A 70 2.59 -7.69 -17.38
N GLY A 71 2.25 -8.97 -17.22
CA GLY A 71 2.67 -9.79 -16.09
C GLY A 71 4.10 -10.30 -16.20
N GLU A 72 4.73 -10.25 -17.39
CA GLU A 72 6.06 -10.80 -17.68
C GLU A 72 6.25 -12.27 -17.22
N ILE A 73 5.15 -13.03 -17.08
CA ILE A 73 5.14 -14.42 -16.61
C ILE A 73 4.68 -15.29 -17.78
N PRO A 74 5.31 -16.45 -18.06
CA PRO A 74 4.84 -17.35 -19.10
C PRO A 74 3.43 -17.89 -18.77
N ALA A 75 2.56 -17.92 -19.77
CA ALA A 75 1.26 -18.58 -19.64
C ALA A 75 1.46 -20.09 -19.71
N ASN A 76 0.83 -20.84 -18.82
CA ASN A 76 0.79 -22.29 -18.95
C ASN A 76 -0.44 -22.67 -19.78
N PHE A 77 -0.35 -23.81 -20.48
CA PHE A 77 -1.48 -24.35 -21.22
C PHE A 77 -1.72 -25.81 -20.92
N GLU A 78 -2.98 -26.21 -21.03
CA GLU A 78 -3.42 -27.60 -21.04
C GLU A 78 -4.36 -27.81 -22.23
N LEU A 79 -4.03 -28.79 -23.07
CA LEU A 79 -4.81 -29.16 -24.25
C LEU A 79 -5.45 -30.54 -24.02
N TYR A 80 -6.77 -30.59 -24.17
CA TYR A 80 -7.60 -31.76 -23.99
C TYR A 80 -8.26 -32.13 -25.33
N ASP A 81 -7.97 -33.33 -25.85
CA ASP A 81 -8.62 -33.84 -27.07
C ASP A 81 -9.98 -34.50 -26.72
N GLY A 82 -11.03 -34.18 -27.49
CA GLY A 82 -12.33 -34.87 -27.45
C GLY A 82 -13.24 -34.53 -26.27
N GLU A 83 -12.97 -33.44 -25.55
CA GLU A 83 -13.81 -32.96 -24.45
C GLU A 83 -15.04 -32.18 -24.94
N LEU A 84 -16.15 -32.28 -24.22
CA LEU A 84 -17.38 -31.54 -24.53
C LEU A 84 -17.24 -30.09 -24.06
N CYS A 85 -17.46 -29.12 -24.96
CA CYS A 85 -17.47 -27.72 -24.56
C CYS A 85 -18.62 -27.40 -23.63
N GLU A 86 -18.34 -26.57 -22.63
CA GLU A 86 -19.31 -25.96 -21.73
C GLU A 86 -19.99 -24.75 -22.40
N GLU A 87 -20.91 -24.10 -21.67
CA GLU A 87 -21.56 -22.88 -22.12
C GLU A 87 -20.56 -21.72 -22.24
N GLY A 88 -20.71 -20.93 -23.30
CA GLY A 88 -19.82 -19.80 -23.60
C GLY A 88 -20.29 -19.03 -24.83
N LYS A 89 -19.42 -18.16 -25.34
CA LYS A 89 -19.68 -17.39 -26.56
C LYS A 89 -18.68 -17.70 -27.65
N GLU A 90 -19.20 -17.79 -28.87
CA GLU A 90 -18.45 -18.16 -30.05
C GLU A 90 -17.64 -16.97 -30.58
N ILE A 91 -16.43 -17.27 -31.06
CA ILE A 91 -15.54 -16.38 -31.79
C ILE A 91 -14.96 -17.15 -32.97
N ASP A 92 -14.99 -16.52 -34.14
CA ASP A 92 -14.45 -17.13 -35.37
C ASP A 92 -12.94 -17.33 -35.27
N LYS A 93 -12.43 -18.44 -35.81
CA LYS A 93 -10.98 -18.72 -35.84
C LYS A 93 -10.17 -17.57 -36.42
N GLU A 94 -10.58 -17.06 -37.58
CA GLU A 94 -9.88 -15.97 -38.25
C GLU A 94 -9.83 -14.69 -37.41
N GLU A 95 -10.92 -14.42 -36.68
CA GLU A 95 -10.98 -13.28 -35.79
C GLU A 95 -10.08 -13.46 -34.56
N LEU A 96 -10.10 -14.65 -33.95
CA LEU A 96 -9.22 -14.97 -32.83
C LEU A 96 -7.74 -14.87 -33.22
N ILE A 97 -7.37 -15.42 -34.38
CA ILE A 97 -6.01 -15.33 -34.93
C ILE A 97 -5.63 -13.87 -35.20
N LYS A 98 -6.55 -13.07 -35.75
CA LYS A 98 -6.31 -11.65 -36.00
C LYS A 98 -6.08 -10.88 -34.70
N ILE A 99 -6.81 -11.19 -33.63
CA ILE A 99 -6.59 -10.61 -32.31
C ILE A 99 -5.20 -11.01 -31.82
N VAL A 100 -4.91 -12.30 -31.66
CA VAL A 100 -3.64 -12.79 -31.09
C VAL A 100 -2.42 -12.34 -31.90
N GLY A 101 -2.57 -12.21 -33.22
CA GLY A 101 -1.51 -11.80 -34.14
C GLY A 101 -1.33 -10.28 -34.28
N ASP A 102 -2.12 -9.45 -33.58
CA ASP A 102 -2.04 -8.00 -33.73
C ASP A 102 -0.71 -7.46 -33.13
N PRO A 103 0.11 -6.75 -33.93
CA PRO A 103 1.40 -6.23 -33.48
C PRO A 103 1.28 -5.20 -32.34
N LEU A 104 0.13 -4.54 -32.18
CA LEU A 104 -0.07 -3.52 -31.14
C LEU A 104 0.09 -4.08 -29.72
N PHE A 105 -0.09 -5.39 -29.51
CA PHE A 105 0.17 -6.01 -28.21
C PHE A 105 1.61 -5.83 -27.72
N LYS A 106 2.57 -5.55 -28.59
CA LYS A 106 3.96 -5.25 -28.20
C LYS A 106 4.12 -3.90 -27.49
N GLU A 107 3.16 -3.00 -27.68
CA GLU A 107 3.17 -1.63 -27.14
C GLU A 107 2.29 -1.53 -25.88
N ILE A 108 1.72 -2.64 -25.39
CA ILE A 108 0.78 -2.62 -24.26
C ILE A 108 1.41 -2.10 -22.96
N ASP A 109 2.72 -2.33 -22.80
CA ASP A 109 3.49 -1.85 -21.64
C ASP A 109 3.77 -0.34 -21.70
N GLU A 110 3.56 0.31 -22.85
CA GLU A 110 3.70 1.76 -22.98
C GLU A 110 2.53 2.51 -22.33
N ILE A 111 1.38 1.84 -22.12
CA ILE A 111 0.27 2.45 -21.38
C ILE A 111 0.54 2.37 -19.88
N PRO A 112 0.71 3.53 -19.20
CA PRO A 112 0.92 3.53 -17.76
C PRO A 112 -0.38 3.16 -17.02
N ASP A 113 -0.27 2.59 -15.83
CA ASP A 113 -1.45 2.22 -15.02
C ASP A 113 -2.35 3.39 -14.66
N HIS A 114 -1.77 4.59 -14.56
CA HIS A 114 -2.48 5.83 -14.34
C HIS A 114 -2.05 6.84 -15.39
N PHE A 115 -3.00 7.40 -16.13
CA PHE A 115 -2.73 8.40 -17.15
C PHE A 115 -3.73 9.55 -17.12
N GLU A 116 -3.28 10.71 -17.59
CA GLU A 116 -4.15 11.81 -17.96
C GLU A 116 -4.33 11.85 -19.47
N ILE A 117 -5.55 12.10 -19.91
CA ILE A 117 -5.86 12.34 -21.32
C ILE A 117 -5.51 13.80 -21.63
N VAL A 118 -4.60 14.02 -22.58
CA VAL A 118 -4.16 15.35 -23.02
C VAL A 118 -5.10 15.88 -24.10
N THR A 119 -5.35 15.07 -25.12
CA THR A 119 -6.25 15.36 -26.24
C THR A 119 -7.14 14.17 -26.51
N ILE A 120 -8.36 14.44 -26.98
CA ILE A 120 -9.33 13.42 -27.35
C ILE A 120 -10.20 13.89 -28.51
N ASN A 121 -10.45 12.99 -29.45
CA ASN A 121 -11.48 13.17 -30.46
C ASN A 121 -12.81 12.65 -29.90
N VAL A 122 -13.64 13.58 -29.44
CA VAL A 122 -14.93 13.29 -28.78
C VAL A 122 -15.89 12.45 -29.64
N GLN A 123 -15.77 12.50 -30.97
CA GLN A 123 -16.63 11.74 -31.87
C GLN A 123 -16.24 10.26 -32.00
N ARG A 124 -14.99 9.92 -31.69
CA ARG A 124 -14.43 8.57 -31.89
C ARG A 124 -14.10 7.85 -30.58
N ALA A 125 -14.02 8.57 -29.47
CA ALA A 125 -13.65 8.00 -28.19
C ALA A 125 -14.88 7.58 -27.36
N PRO A 126 -14.75 6.53 -26.53
CA PRO A 126 -15.75 6.15 -25.53
C PRO A 126 -16.16 7.32 -24.62
N SER A 127 -17.45 7.37 -24.26
CA SER A 127 -18.03 8.45 -23.46
C SER A 127 -17.37 8.61 -22.08
N PHE A 128 -16.92 7.52 -21.46
CA PHE A 128 -16.24 7.56 -20.17
C PHE A 128 -14.88 8.29 -20.26
N LEU A 129 -14.09 8.06 -21.33
CA LEU A 129 -12.84 8.79 -21.55
C LEU A 129 -13.08 10.27 -21.76
N VAL A 130 -14.13 10.63 -22.51
CA VAL A 130 -14.56 12.03 -22.71
C VAL A 130 -14.93 12.67 -21.37
N ALA A 131 -15.61 11.95 -20.49
CA ALA A 131 -15.97 12.43 -19.16
C ALA A 131 -14.72 12.70 -18.28
N HIS A 132 -13.76 11.77 -18.26
CA HIS A 132 -12.50 11.96 -17.52
C HIS A 132 -11.68 13.13 -18.07
N TRP A 133 -11.57 13.26 -19.39
CA TRP A 133 -10.91 14.38 -20.05
C TRP A 133 -11.57 15.72 -19.69
N THR A 134 -12.90 15.80 -19.80
CA THR A 134 -13.66 17.02 -19.47
C THR A 134 -13.50 17.41 -18.00
N ALA A 135 -13.51 16.42 -17.10
CA ALA A 135 -13.34 16.63 -15.66
C ALA A 135 -11.87 16.85 -15.25
N LYS A 136 -10.91 16.75 -16.19
CA LYS A 136 -9.46 16.76 -15.93
C LYS A 136 -9.07 15.78 -14.83
N ARG A 137 -9.65 14.58 -14.88
CA ARG A 137 -9.36 13.49 -13.93
C ARG A 137 -8.47 12.46 -14.61
N PRO A 138 -7.44 11.95 -13.91
CA PRO A 138 -6.69 10.81 -14.41
C PRO A 138 -7.61 9.60 -14.55
N VAL A 139 -7.22 8.67 -15.41
CA VAL A 139 -7.85 7.38 -15.66
C VAL A 139 -6.93 6.31 -15.11
N ASN A 140 -7.49 5.33 -14.41
CA ASN A 140 -6.79 4.11 -13.99
C ASN A 140 -7.08 2.97 -14.99
N SER A 141 -6.08 2.15 -15.31
CA SER A 141 -6.23 0.94 -16.13
C SER A 141 -7.38 0.04 -15.67
N TRP A 142 -7.62 -0.10 -14.37
CA TRP A 142 -8.77 -0.84 -13.83
C TRP A 142 -10.13 -0.24 -14.19
N GLU A 143 -10.24 1.10 -14.24
CA GLU A 143 -11.48 1.77 -14.64
C GLU A 143 -11.79 1.53 -16.12
N VAL A 144 -10.76 1.44 -16.97
CA VAL A 144 -10.91 1.11 -18.40
C VAL A 144 -11.63 -0.23 -18.57
N TYR A 145 -11.16 -1.27 -17.87
CA TYR A 145 -11.77 -2.60 -17.89
C TYR A 145 -13.21 -2.62 -17.37
N ASN A 146 -13.51 -1.88 -16.29
CA ASN A 146 -14.88 -1.80 -15.76
C ASN A 146 -15.88 -1.18 -16.72
N HIS A 147 -15.41 -0.36 -17.65
CA HIS A 147 -16.22 0.23 -18.71
C HIS A 147 -16.31 -0.66 -19.96
N GLY A 148 -15.82 -1.91 -19.89
CA GLY A 148 -15.86 -2.86 -21.01
C GLY A 148 -14.91 -2.51 -22.15
N VAL A 149 -13.88 -1.71 -21.86
CA VAL A 149 -12.83 -1.32 -22.82
C VAL A 149 -11.52 -1.95 -22.35
N THR A 150 -10.68 -2.36 -23.30
CA THR A 150 -9.37 -2.96 -23.02
C THR A 150 -8.25 -1.93 -23.19
N LEU A 151 -7.05 -2.19 -22.65
CA LEU A 151 -5.92 -1.27 -22.87
C LEU A 151 -5.47 -1.27 -24.34
N PHE A 152 -5.68 -2.37 -25.03
CA PHE A 152 -5.46 -2.54 -26.45
C PHE A 152 -6.41 -1.66 -27.28
N ASP A 153 -7.66 -1.48 -26.86
CA ASP A 153 -8.55 -0.49 -27.48
C ASP A 153 -8.05 0.94 -27.26
N ILE A 154 -7.46 1.23 -26.09
CA ILE A 154 -6.81 2.52 -25.83
C ILE A 154 -5.61 2.71 -26.76
N LEU A 155 -4.76 1.69 -26.96
CA LEU A 155 -3.66 1.75 -27.93
C LEU A 155 -4.15 2.03 -29.34
N LYS A 156 -5.22 1.36 -29.79
CA LYS A 156 -5.82 1.63 -31.10
C LYS A 156 -6.25 3.09 -31.24
N LEU A 157 -6.91 3.64 -30.23
CA LEU A 157 -7.31 5.04 -30.22
C LEU A 157 -6.10 6.00 -30.26
N ILE A 158 -4.98 5.64 -29.63
CA ILE A 158 -3.73 6.42 -29.68
C ILE A 158 -3.11 6.35 -31.08
N ASN A 159 -2.98 5.15 -31.64
CA ASN A 159 -2.38 4.92 -32.96
C ASN A 159 -3.20 5.56 -34.09
N ASP A 160 -4.54 5.57 -33.95
CA ASP A 160 -5.47 6.25 -34.86
C ASP A 160 -5.49 7.78 -34.69
N GLY A 161 -4.70 8.33 -33.75
CA GLY A 161 -4.65 9.76 -33.44
C GLY A 161 -5.92 10.31 -32.79
N ALA A 162 -6.80 9.45 -32.29
CA ALA A 162 -8.03 9.83 -31.60
C ALA A 162 -7.81 10.19 -30.13
N LEU A 163 -6.68 9.80 -29.55
CA LEU A 163 -6.35 9.99 -28.14
C LEU A 163 -4.86 10.29 -27.98
N THR A 164 -4.50 11.18 -27.06
CA THR A 164 -3.11 11.31 -26.57
C THR A 164 -3.13 11.30 -25.06
N ILE A 165 -2.29 10.46 -24.45
CA ILE A 165 -2.20 10.30 -23.00
C ILE A 165 -0.81 10.70 -22.49
N LYS A 166 -0.72 11.02 -21.20
CA LYS A 166 0.55 11.19 -20.49
C LYS A 166 0.50 10.44 -19.15
N PRO A 167 1.64 9.92 -18.66
CA PRO A 167 1.68 9.25 -17.37
C PRO A 167 1.29 10.21 -16.25
N TYR A 168 0.49 9.72 -15.30
CA TYR A 168 0.09 10.48 -14.12
C TYR A 168 0.79 9.93 -12.88
N SER A 169 1.66 10.73 -12.27
CA SER A 169 2.27 10.35 -10.98
C SER A 169 1.38 10.85 -9.84
N ALA A 170 0.87 9.92 -9.02
CA ALA A 170 0.06 10.25 -7.84
C ALA A 170 0.83 11.10 -6.79
N VAL A 171 2.16 11.21 -6.90
CA VAL A 171 3.00 12.04 -6.03
C VAL A 171 2.67 13.53 -6.17
N GLU A 172 2.10 13.94 -7.30
CA GLU A 172 1.64 15.32 -7.52
C GLU A 172 0.23 15.59 -6.97
N SER A 173 -0.52 14.55 -6.56
CA SER A 173 -1.97 14.65 -6.35
C SER A 173 -2.42 15.16 -4.98
N PHE A 174 -1.56 15.15 -3.95
CA PHE A 174 -1.95 15.72 -2.67
C PHE A 174 -2.05 17.25 -2.79
N PRO A 175 -3.23 17.85 -2.56
CA PRO A 175 -3.38 19.29 -2.62
C PRO A 175 -2.36 19.94 -1.70
N THR A 176 -1.61 20.93 -2.19
CA THR A 176 -0.54 21.59 -1.42
C THR A 176 -1.03 22.05 -0.04
N LYS A 177 -2.31 22.46 0.04
CA LYS A 177 -3.00 22.83 1.28
C LYS A 177 -3.14 21.67 2.27
N LEU A 178 -3.44 20.46 1.82
CA LEU A 178 -3.56 19.28 2.68
C LEU A 178 -2.18 18.80 3.16
N ARG A 179 -1.17 18.84 2.28
CA ARG A 179 0.24 18.60 2.66
C ARG A 179 0.69 19.57 3.76
N LEU A 180 0.44 20.87 3.57
CA LEU A 180 0.72 21.90 4.58
C LEU A 180 -0.03 21.66 5.89
N LEU A 181 -1.30 21.27 5.81
CA LEU A 181 -2.09 20.93 7.00
C LEU A 181 -1.47 19.75 7.75
N MET A 182 -1.13 18.67 7.07
CA MET A 182 -0.53 17.49 7.72
C MET A 182 0.83 17.80 8.34
N VAL A 183 1.67 18.61 7.67
CA VAL A 183 2.95 19.06 8.21
C VAL A 183 2.73 19.96 9.44
N ALA A 184 1.77 20.88 9.39
CA ALA A 184 1.43 21.74 10.52
C ALA A 184 0.90 20.92 11.71
N VAL A 185 0.02 19.94 11.47
CA VAL A 185 -0.47 19.03 12.52
C VAL A 185 0.69 18.25 13.13
N ALA A 186 1.58 17.67 12.32
CA ALA A 186 2.76 16.96 12.82
C ALA A 186 3.66 17.87 13.67
N ALA A 187 3.90 19.10 13.22
CA ALA A 187 4.68 20.08 13.96
C ALA A 187 4.03 20.47 15.30
N VAL A 188 2.71 20.71 15.31
CA VAL A 188 1.96 21.01 16.54
C VAL A 188 1.99 19.83 17.50
N THR A 189 1.89 18.60 17.00
CA THR A 189 1.94 17.38 17.81
C THR A 189 3.33 17.22 18.46
N LEU A 190 4.38 17.46 17.69
CA LEU A 190 5.76 17.46 18.19
C LEU A 190 5.97 18.54 19.24
N LEU A 191 5.49 19.77 18.99
CA LEU A 191 5.54 20.87 19.94
C LEU A 191 4.78 20.53 21.23
N TYR A 192 3.60 19.90 21.14
CA TYR A 192 2.83 19.48 22.31
C TYR A 192 3.53 18.40 23.14
N TYR A 193 4.24 17.47 22.48
CA TYR A 193 5.04 16.45 23.14
C TYR A 193 6.26 17.03 23.86
N VAL A 194 6.88 18.08 23.31
CA VAL A 194 8.05 18.75 23.88
C VAL A 194 7.66 19.94 24.78
N ALA A 195 6.39 20.35 24.79
CA ALA A 195 5.93 21.51 25.55
C ALA A 195 6.06 21.30 27.08
N PRO A 196 6.63 22.28 27.81
CA PRO A 196 6.94 22.17 29.24
C PRO A 196 5.74 21.91 30.16
N PHE A 197 4.50 22.15 29.71
CA PHE A 197 3.28 21.91 30.49
C PHE A 197 3.00 20.41 30.78
N ASN A 198 3.39 19.50 29.88
CA ASN A 198 3.28 18.05 30.16
C ASN A 198 4.41 17.55 31.09
N TYR A 199 5.48 18.34 31.26
CA TYR A 199 6.62 17.99 32.10
C TYR A 199 6.37 18.29 33.58
N THR A 200 5.59 19.31 33.91
CA THR A 200 5.28 19.70 35.30
C THR A 200 4.47 18.61 36.02
N SER A 201 3.47 18.02 35.36
CA SER A 201 2.65 16.93 35.89
C SER A 201 3.47 15.65 36.19
N GLY A 202 4.39 15.30 35.30
CA GLY A 202 5.31 14.16 35.49
C GLY A 202 6.36 14.40 36.58
N ASN A 203 6.79 15.65 36.75
CA ASN A 203 7.79 16.01 37.76
C ASN A 203 7.23 15.88 39.19
N VAL A 204 5.94 16.20 39.41
CA VAL A 204 5.28 16.05 40.72
C VAL A 204 5.22 14.57 41.16
N LEU A 205 4.87 13.66 40.27
CA LEU A 205 4.85 12.22 40.55
C LEU A 205 6.26 11.68 40.89
N LYS A 206 7.26 12.12 40.12
CA LYS A 206 8.66 11.73 40.35
C LYS A 206 9.23 12.32 41.64
N LEU A 207 8.87 13.56 41.97
CA LEU A 207 9.22 14.22 43.23
C LEU A 207 8.64 13.45 44.42
N ASN A 208 7.38 13.03 44.36
CA ASN A 208 6.76 12.20 45.41
C ASN A 208 7.48 10.86 45.57
N LYS A 209 7.88 10.21 44.46
CA LYS A 209 8.68 8.98 44.50
C LYS A 209 10.05 9.21 45.14
N ALA A 210 10.71 10.33 44.85
CA ALA A 210 11.99 10.69 45.45
C ALA A 210 11.86 10.99 46.96
N ILE A 211 10.80 11.68 47.38
CA ILE A 211 10.48 11.93 48.79
C ILE A 211 10.30 10.62 49.56
N ASN A 212 9.56 9.66 49.00
CA ASN A 212 9.38 8.34 49.61
C ASN A 212 10.72 7.61 49.78
N TRP A 213 11.55 7.56 48.73
CA TRP A 213 12.89 6.97 48.81
C TRP A 213 13.77 7.64 49.85
N ALA A 214 13.79 8.98 49.89
CA ALA A 214 14.58 9.74 50.84
C ALA A 214 14.17 9.48 52.30
N LEU A 215 12.87 9.31 52.56
CA LEU A 215 12.37 8.96 53.90
C LEU A 215 12.77 7.55 54.30
N THR A 216 12.64 6.56 53.41
CA THR A 216 13.13 5.19 53.64
C THR A 216 14.63 5.18 53.90
N TYR A 217 15.42 5.90 53.09
CA TYR A 217 16.87 5.98 53.23
C TYR A 217 17.32 6.61 54.55
N LYS A 218 16.63 7.67 55.00
CA LYS A 218 16.90 8.34 56.29
C LYS A 218 16.62 7.46 57.50
N ILE A 219 15.71 6.49 57.38
CA ILE A 219 15.41 5.50 58.43
C ILE A 219 16.51 4.43 58.48
N ILE A 220 17.02 4.00 57.32
CA ILE A 220 17.99 2.90 57.20
C ILE A 220 19.42 3.35 57.51
N LEU A 221 19.82 4.54 57.06
CA LEU A 221 21.17 5.07 57.24
C LEU A 221 21.10 6.27 58.18
N THR A 222 21.45 6.04 59.44
CA THR A 222 21.47 7.05 60.49
C THR A 222 22.39 8.19 60.10
N ASN A 223 21.81 9.26 59.57
CA ASN A 223 22.42 10.58 59.34
C ASN A 223 23.66 10.58 58.41
N PRO A 224 23.47 10.49 57.08
CA PRO A 224 24.57 10.71 56.16
C PRO A 224 24.99 12.18 56.22
N ALA A 225 26.21 12.44 56.68
CA ALA A 225 26.85 13.74 56.50
C ALA A 225 27.25 13.87 55.02
N GLY A 226 26.40 14.53 54.22
CA GLY A 226 26.68 14.79 52.81
C GLY A 226 25.42 14.83 51.93
N GLU A 227 25.66 15.01 50.63
CA GLU A 227 24.67 14.90 49.58
C GLU A 227 24.61 13.44 49.08
N VAL A 228 23.40 12.89 48.95
CA VAL A 228 23.18 11.51 48.50
C VAL A 228 22.26 11.50 47.30
N GLU A 229 22.73 10.95 46.19
CA GLU A 229 21.91 10.74 44.99
C GLU A 229 20.82 9.68 45.25
N LEU A 230 19.57 9.97 44.90
CA LEU A 230 18.44 9.07 45.04
C LEU A 230 18.24 8.26 43.74
N PRO A 231 17.78 7.00 43.81
CA PRO A 231 17.62 6.11 42.64
C PRO A 231 16.40 6.47 41.76
N VAL A 232 15.96 7.73 41.79
CA VAL A 232 14.81 8.25 41.03
C VAL A 232 15.33 9.26 40.02
N LYS A 233 14.96 9.09 38.75
CA LYS A 233 15.28 10.04 37.68
C LYS A 233 14.14 11.03 37.47
N GLY A 234 14.46 12.32 37.53
CA GLY A 234 13.58 13.44 37.22
C GLY A 234 13.18 13.53 35.74
N CYS A 235 12.48 14.60 35.39
CA CYS A 235 12.28 14.98 33.99
C CYS A 235 13.64 15.40 33.38
N PHE A 236 13.83 15.29 32.06
CA PHE A 236 15.11 15.61 31.40
C PHE A 236 16.35 14.82 31.87
N ARG A 237 16.15 13.62 32.44
CA ARG A 237 17.23 12.78 32.98
C ARG A 237 18.00 13.41 34.15
N THR A 238 17.44 14.43 34.81
CA THR A 238 18.00 14.96 36.06
C THR A 238 17.92 13.92 37.18
N HIS A 239 18.81 14.05 38.16
CA HIS A 239 18.89 13.15 39.31
C HIS A 239 18.38 13.87 40.56
N PHE A 240 17.61 13.18 41.41
CA PHE A 240 17.21 13.76 42.70
C PHE A 240 18.30 13.52 43.74
N TYR A 241 18.56 14.51 44.59
CA TYR A 241 19.53 14.44 45.67
C TYR A 241 18.87 14.66 47.03
N LEU A 242 19.33 13.95 48.05
CA LEU A 242 18.99 14.15 49.44
C LEU A 242 20.14 14.90 50.12
N GLN A 243 19.85 16.11 50.61
CA GLN A 243 20.79 16.92 51.37
C GLN A 243 20.12 17.34 52.70
N GLY A 244 20.57 16.74 53.81
CA GLY A 244 19.99 16.96 55.13
C GLY A 244 18.51 16.55 55.22
N ASN A 245 17.60 17.54 55.30
CA ASN A 245 16.15 17.30 55.31
C ASN A 245 15.44 17.72 54.01
N ARG A 246 16.17 17.84 52.90
CA ARG A 246 15.62 18.32 51.63
C ARG A 246 15.89 17.33 50.52
N VAL A 247 14.90 17.16 49.65
CA VAL A 247 15.04 16.51 48.35
C VAL A 247 15.15 17.63 47.31
N ILE A 248 16.24 17.61 46.55
CA ILE A 248 16.58 18.60 45.54
C ILE A 248 16.55 17.92 44.18
N ASN A 249 15.84 18.50 43.22
CA ASN A 249 16.00 18.18 41.81
C ASN A 249 16.69 19.37 41.16
N PRO A 250 17.94 19.22 40.70
CA PRO A 250 18.60 20.30 40.00
C PRO A 250 17.85 20.59 38.71
N GLY A 251 17.79 21.87 38.34
CA GLY A 251 17.09 22.30 37.14
C GLY A 251 17.79 21.84 35.85
N LEU A 252 17.70 22.65 34.80
CA LEU A 252 18.29 22.28 33.50
C LEU A 252 19.81 22.28 33.53
N ASP A 253 20.41 23.01 34.47
CA ASP A 253 21.85 23.11 34.67
C ASP A 253 22.48 21.87 35.33
N GLN A 254 21.67 21.01 35.95
CA GLN A 254 22.09 19.81 36.69
C GLN A 254 23.02 20.09 37.89
N ILE A 255 23.06 21.32 38.39
CA ILE A 255 23.91 21.71 39.51
C ILE A 255 23.04 21.93 40.76
N PRO A 256 23.14 21.08 41.79
CA PRO A 256 22.39 21.27 43.04
C PRO A 256 22.79 22.58 43.75
N GLY A 257 21.81 23.34 44.20
CA GLY A 257 21.95 24.61 44.91
C GLY A 257 21.72 25.87 44.07
N THR A 258 21.29 25.74 42.81
CA THR A 258 21.04 26.86 41.89
C THR A 258 19.59 27.33 41.93
N GLY A 259 19.30 28.47 41.29
CA GLY A 259 18.01 29.16 41.41
C GLY A 259 16.84 28.47 40.71
N ASP A 260 17.11 27.54 39.79
CA ASP A 260 16.11 26.75 39.07
C ASP A 260 15.83 25.37 39.70
N ASP A 261 16.44 25.09 40.85
CA ASP A 261 16.20 23.88 41.63
C ASP A 261 14.76 23.74 42.12
N THR A 262 14.21 22.54 41.97
CA THR A 262 12.99 22.16 42.68
C THR A 262 13.35 21.55 44.03
N VAL A 263 13.05 22.27 45.12
CA VAL A 263 13.38 21.85 46.49
C VAL A 263 12.12 21.46 47.26
N ALA A 264 12.07 20.22 47.74
CA ALA A 264 11.04 19.75 48.67
C ALA A 264 11.63 19.48 50.05
N ARG A 265 11.05 20.09 51.10
CA ARG A 265 11.44 19.83 52.49
C ARG A 265 10.75 18.57 52.99
N LEU A 266 11.54 17.66 53.53
CA LEU A 266 11.04 16.48 54.22
C LEU A 266 10.46 16.88 55.58
N PRO A 267 9.33 16.29 55.98
CA PRO A 267 8.74 16.51 57.30
C PRO A 267 9.66 15.99 58.42
N ASN A 268 9.74 16.76 59.51
CA ASN A 268 10.62 16.43 60.64
C ASN A 268 10.07 15.29 61.53
N ARG A 269 8.73 15.10 61.58
CA ARG A 269 8.02 14.01 62.28
C ARG A 269 6.64 13.76 61.64
N GLY A 270 6.09 12.55 61.78
CA GLY A 270 4.67 12.27 61.54
C GLY A 270 4.22 12.12 60.08
N TYR A 271 5.14 11.88 59.14
CA TYR A 271 4.74 11.65 57.74
C TYR A 271 4.08 10.29 57.56
N LYS A 272 2.85 10.32 57.04
CA LYS A 272 2.25 9.14 56.40
C LYS A 272 2.53 9.25 54.89
N PRO A 273 3.25 8.30 54.27
CA PRO A 273 3.41 8.28 52.83
C PRO A 273 2.04 8.23 52.15
N VAL A 274 1.86 9.08 51.14
CA VAL A 274 0.60 9.17 50.38
C VAL A 274 0.37 7.90 49.56
N TYR A 275 1.45 7.18 49.21
CA TYR A 275 1.41 5.89 48.51
C TYR A 275 2.45 4.95 49.10
N ALA A 276 2.02 3.76 49.51
CA ALA A 276 2.92 2.63 49.72
C ALA A 276 3.38 2.13 48.34
N ILE A 277 4.68 2.23 48.06
CA ILE A 277 5.26 1.57 46.89
C ILE A 277 5.57 0.14 47.36
N PRO A 278 4.91 -0.90 46.83
CA PRO A 278 5.23 -2.27 47.23
C PRO A 278 6.69 -2.57 46.88
N GLU A 279 7.44 -3.04 47.88
CA GLU A 279 8.76 -3.62 47.67
C GLU A 279 8.59 -4.95 46.92
N LYS A 280 9.46 -5.20 45.94
CA LYS A 280 9.68 -6.53 45.38
C LYS A 280 10.74 -7.23 46.21
#